data_AF-A0A9C8N4D6-F1
#
_entry.id   AF-A0A9C8N4D6-F1
#
_cell.length_a   1.000
_cell.length_b   1.000
_cell.length_c   1.000
_cell.angle_alpha   90.00
_cell.angle_beta   90.00
_cell.angle_gamma   90.00
#
_symmetry.space_group_name_H-M   'P 1'
#
loop_
_entity.id
_entity.type
_entity.pdbx_description
1 polymer ?
#
loop_
_entity_poly.entity_id
_entity_poly.type
_entity_poly.pdbx_seq_one_letter_code
_entity_poly.pdbx_strand_id
1 'polypeptide(L)'
;MNKETEDKCQELILKFNRYKQEHRRIKVRNDLYELMMEDMLLWIRSFVVKWSRFEEQDEMLSLSFDVFLFCLENYKEHYSVISHFYKYSRYYMMNRYAKKDKVRIPIDELKEIMSLGVSPIDGTFEKLLTLQQFRAVVPETHLMVWDDAVSSLSSADRYRHKSKNVGMSDNAYNKVKAGYIPIIKLILGR
;
A
#
# COMPACT_ATOMS: atom_id res chain seq x y z
N MET A 1 19.49 12.71 -4.87
CA MET A 1 20.52 12.88 -3.82
C MET A 1 21.93 12.41 -4.24
N ASN A 2 22.97 13.18 -3.90
CA ASN A 2 24.39 12.77 -4.06
C ASN A 2 24.97 12.20 -2.74
N LYS A 3 26.17 11.61 -2.79
CA LYS A 3 26.81 10.96 -1.63
C LYS A 3 27.11 11.94 -0.47
N GLU A 4 27.55 13.16 -0.78
CA GLU A 4 27.86 14.17 0.25
C GLU A 4 26.61 14.58 1.03
N THR A 5 25.48 14.75 0.34
CA THR A 5 24.18 15.02 0.96
C THR A 5 23.72 13.84 1.79
N GLU A 6 23.87 12.61 1.29
CA GLU A 6 23.50 11.41 2.04
C GLU A 6 24.31 11.27 3.35
N ASP A 7 25.62 11.52 3.30
CA ASP A 7 26.48 11.50 4.49
C ASP A 7 26.07 12.57 5.52
N LYS A 8 25.72 13.78 5.06
CA LYS A 8 25.19 14.86 5.93
C LYS A 8 23.84 14.48 6.54
N CYS A 9 22.94 13.88 5.78
CA CYS A 9 21.67 13.39 6.29
C CYS A 9 21.89 12.33 7.37
N GLN A 10 22.80 11.39 7.16
CA GLN A 10 23.15 10.38 8.15
C GLN A 10 23.67 11.01 9.45
N GLU A 11 24.56 12.00 9.35
CA GLU A 11 25.07 12.73 10.51
C GLU A 11 23.94 13.42 11.31
N LEU A 12 23.02 14.08 10.62
CA LEU A 12 21.88 14.75 11.25
C LEU A 12 20.92 13.76 11.89
N ILE A 13 20.66 12.60 11.28
CA ILE A 13 19.83 11.56 11.88
C ILE A 13 20.46 11.05 13.17
N LEU A 14 21.78 10.81 13.19
CA LEU A 14 22.50 10.40 14.40
C LEU A 14 22.42 11.48 15.50
N LYS A 15 22.55 12.76 15.13
CA LYS A 15 22.35 13.88 16.08
C LYS A 15 20.92 13.91 16.63
N PHE A 16 19.93 13.72 15.77
CA PHE A 16 18.51 13.68 16.14
C PHE A 16 18.23 12.57 17.16
N ASN A 17 18.79 11.37 16.97
CA ASN A 17 18.64 10.24 17.88
C ASN A 17 19.37 10.42 19.22
N ARG A 18 20.49 11.16 19.23
CA ARG A 18 21.28 11.40 20.46
C ARG A 18 20.73 12.52 21.33
N TYR A 19 20.10 13.54 20.75
CA TYR A 19 19.62 14.68 21.52
C TYR A 19 18.39 14.33 22.37
N LYS A 20 18.50 14.57 23.68
CA LYS A 20 17.38 14.43 24.63
C LYS A 20 16.51 15.68 24.73
N GLN A 21 17.06 16.84 24.35
CA GLN A 21 16.38 18.13 24.47
C GLN A 21 15.51 18.39 23.24
N GLU A 22 14.23 18.64 23.45
CA GLU A 22 13.24 18.77 22.38
C GLU A 22 13.58 19.87 21.37
N HIS A 23 13.96 21.07 21.84
CA HIS A 23 14.30 22.17 20.94
C HIS A 23 15.46 21.83 19.98
N ARG A 24 16.44 21.04 20.43
CA ARG A 24 17.57 20.61 19.58
C ARG A 24 17.12 19.54 18.59
N ARG A 25 16.26 18.60 19.02
CA ARG A 25 15.68 17.60 18.12
C ARG A 25 14.86 18.26 17.02
N ILE A 26 14.02 19.24 17.37
CA ILE A 26 13.22 20.01 16.41
C ILE A 26 14.12 20.73 15.40
N LYS A 27 15.18 21.40 15.87
CA LYS A 27 16.13 22.07 14.99
C LYS A 27 16.76 21.10 14.00
N VAL A 28 17.36 20.01 14.49
CA VAL A 28 18.01 19.00 13.63
C VAL A 28 17.03 18.35 12.66
N ARG A 29 15.80 18.07 13.11
CA ARG A 29 14.73 17.54 12.24
C ARG A 29 14.43 18.50 11.10
N ASN A 30 14.30 19.79 11.39
CA ASN A 30 14.00 20.79 10.37
C ASN A 30 15.17 20.96 9.40
N ASP A 31 16.41 21.02 9.91
CA ASP A 31 17.63 21.08 9.08
C ASP A 31 17.73 19.85 8.17
N LEU A 32 17.40 18.66 8.69
CA LEU A 32 17.37 17.42 7.92
C LEU A 32 16.26 17.43 6.86
N TYR A 33 15.06 17.91 7.21
CA TYR A 33 13.97 17.99 6.25
C TYR A 33 14.30 18.95 5.11
N GLU A 34 14.90 20.10 5.39
CA GLU A 34 15.32 21.06 4.38
C GLU A 34 16.26 20.43 3.34
N LEU A 35 17.21 19.60 3.79
CA LEU A 35 18.11 18.86 2.91
C LEU A 35 17.41 17.78 2.07
N MET A 36 16.35 17.17 2.60
CA MET A 36 15.65 16.06 1.95
C MET A 36 14.39 16.49 1.19
N MET A 37 13.91 17.71 1.38
CA MET A 37 12.59 18.18 0.94
C MET A 37 12.37 17.95 -0.56
N GLU A 38 13.36 18.27 -1.39
CA GLU A 38 13.26 18.12 -2.84
C GLU A 38 13.13 16.64 -3.25
N ASP A 39 13.98 15.76 -2.73
CA ASP A 39 13.93 14.31 -2.99
C ASP A 39 12.60 13.71 -2.47
N MET A 40 12.15 14.12 -1.28
CA MET A 40 10.87 13.68 -0.69
C MET A 40 9.68 14.09 -1.55
N LEU A 41 9.63 15.35 -2.00
CA LEU A 41 8.57 15.84 -2.89
C LEU A 41 8.57 15.06 -4.21
N LEU A 42 9.75 14.79 -4.77
CA LEU A 42 9.88 14.05 -6.02
C LEU A 42 9.36 12.61 -5.88
N TRP A 43 9.70 11.92 -4.79
CA TRP A 43 9.17 10.59 -4.51
C TRP A 43 7.66 10.58 -4.35
N ILE A 44 7.10 11.52 -3.58
CA ILE A 44 5.66 11.57 -3.32
C ILE A 44 4.89 11.93 -4.57
N ARG A 45 5.38 12.89 -5.37
CA ARG A 45 4.78 13.21 -6.67
C ARG A 45 4.75 11.99 -7.59
N SER A 46 5.83 11.21 -7.61
CA SER A 46 5.88 9.96 -8.38
C SER A 46 4.77 8.99 -7.96
N PHE A 47 4.52 8.81 -6.66
CA PHE A 47 3.44 7.96 -6.18
C PHE A 47 2.05 8.51 -6.53
N VAL A 48 1.80 9.80 -6.26
CA VAL A 48 0.52 10.47 -6.51
C VAL A 48 0.14 10.43 -7.99
N VAL A 49 1.10 10.73 -8.89
CA VAL A 49 0.90 10.67 -10.34
C VAL A 49 0.62 9.24 -10.81
N LYS A 50 1.37 8.26 -10.32
CA LYS A 50 1.12 6.84 -10.63
C LYS A 50 -0.27 6.37 -10.18
N TRP A 51 -0.81 6.97 -9.13
CA TRP A 51 -2.15 6.67 -8.63
C TRP A 51 -3.24 7.51 -9.30
N SER A 52 -2.89 8.25 -10.35
CA SER A 52 -3.80 9.12 -11.11
C SER A 52 -4.51 10.14 -10.22
N ARG A 53 -3.79 10.68 -9.24
CA ARG A 53 -4.26 11.72 -8.32
C ARG A 53 -3.57 13.04 -8.64
N PHE A 54 -4.24 14.12 -8.27
CA PHE A 54 -3.72 15.47 -8.27
C PHE A 54 -3.92 16.03 -6.87
N GLU A 55 -2.86 16.57 -6.30
CA GLU A 55 -2.87 17.21 -4.99
C GLU A 55 -2.29 18.61 -5.18
N GLU A 56 -2.82 19.59 -4.45
CA GLU A 56 -2.34 20.96 -4.54
C GLU A 56 -0.92 21.08 -3.96
N GLN A 57 -0.22 22.17 -4.29
CA GLN A 57 1.17 22.35 -3.87
C GLN A 57 1.32 22.33 -2.34
N ASP A 58 0.39 22.93 -1.62
CA ASP A 58 0.41 22.99 -0.16
C ASP A 58 0.13 21.62 0.47
N GLU A 59 -0.79 20.84 -0.12
CA GLU A 59 -1.08 19.46 0.29
C GLU A 59 0.13 18.56 0.07
N MET A 60 0.82 18.72 -1.05
CA MET A 60 2.06 18.01 -1.36
C MET A 60 3.17 18.32 -0.36
N LEU A 61 3.32 19.58 0.05
CA LEU A 61 4.28 19.98 1.07
C LEU A 61 3.94 19.35 2.42
N SER A 62 2.68 19.46 2.86
CA SER A 62 2.22 18.84 4.10
C SER A 62 2.45 17.32 4.11
N LEU A 63 2.06 16.65 3.02
CA LEU A 63 2.24 15.21 2.88
C LEU A 63 3.72 14.82 2.90
N SER A 64 4.58 15.61 2.28
CA SER A 64 6.02 15.35 2.29
C SER A 64 6.66 15.46 3.65
N PHE A 65 6.18 16.39 4.48
CA PHE A 65 6.62 16.50 5.86
C PHE A 65 6.15 15.31 6.70
N ASP A 66 4.89 14.90 6.57
CA ASP A 66 4.34 13.75 7.30
C ASP A 66 5.08 12.45 6.96
N VAL A 67 5.32 12.22 5.66
CA VAL A 67 6.04 11.06 5.17
C VAL A 67 7.50 11.08 5.66
N PHE A 68 8.15 12.25 5.60
CA PHE A 68 9.50 12.44 6.13
C PHE A 68 9.59 12.08 7.61
N LEU A 69 8.65 12.61 8.42
CA LEU A 69 8.64 12.37 9.86
C LEU A 69 8.47 10.89 10.16
N PHE A 70 7.57 10.20 9.46
CA PHE A 70 7.39 8.76 9.57
C PHE A 70 8.67 7.99 9.24
N CYS A 71 9.39 8.36 8.17
CA CYS A 71 10.65 7.74 7.79
C CYS A 71 11.73 7.93 8.87
N LEU A 72 11.85 9.15 9.41
CA LEU A 72 12.82 9.51 10.44
C LEU A 72 12.57 8.76 11.76
N GLU A 73 11.32 8.69 12.22
CA GLU A 73 10.93 8.00 13.45
C GLU A 73 11.19 6.49 13.39
N ASN A 74 11.14 5.91 12.20
CA ASN A 74 11.36 4.48 11.98
C ASN A 74 12.79 4.15 11.50
N TYR A 75 13.68 5.15 11.45
CA TYR A 75 15.03 4.97 10.95
C TYR A 75 15.86 4.02 11.80
N LYS A 76 16.63 3.15 11.16
CA LYS A 76 17.59 2.24 11.80
C LYS A 76 18.98 2.51 11.26
N GLU A 77 19.96 2.68 12.16
CA GLU A 77 21.31 3.20 11.86
C GLU A 77 22.16 2.38 10.87
N HIS A 78 21.70 1.18 10.47
CA HIS A 78 22.42 0.28 9.56
C HIS A 78 21.96 0.32 8.10
N TYR A 79 20.98 1.16 7.77
CA TYR A 79 20.47 1.28 6.40
C TYR A 79 21.04 2.52 5.70
N SER A 80 21.05 2.50 4.37
CA SER A 80 21.24 3.74 3.59
C SER A 80 20.04 4.65 3.82
N VAL A 81 20.30 5.95 3.98
CA VAL A 81 19.24 6.96 4.18
C VAL A 81 18.29 6.94 2.99
N ILE A 82 18.83 6.96 1.77
CA ILE A 82 18.02 6.97 0.54
C ILE A 82 17.15 5.72 0.47
N SER A 83 17.76 4.55 0.64
CA SER A 83 17.05 3.27 0.55
C SER A 83 15.95 3.18 1.62
N HIS A 84 16.25 3.54 2.86
CA HIS A 84 15.27 3.55 3.95
C HIS A 84 14.13 4.52 3.68
N PHE A 85 14.43 5.78 3.40
CA PHE A 85 13.42 6.81 3.24
C PHE A 85 12.53 6.53 2.03
N TYR A 86 13.08 6.13 0.89
CA TYR A 86 12.27 5.76 -0.27
C TYR A 86 11.30 4.60 0.07
N LYS A 87 11.83 3.56 0.72
CA LYS A 87 11.08 2.36 1.12
C LYS A 87 9.94 2.69 2.09
N TYR A 88 10.22 3.46 3.14
CA TYR A 88 9.25 3.83 4.15
C TYR A 88 8.26 4.90 3.66
N SER A 89 8.69 5.78 2.75
CA SER A 89 7.79 6.75 2.12
C SER A 89 6.69 6.04 1.35
N ARG A 90 7.07 5.04 0.57
CA ARG A 90 6.12 4.20 -0.17
C ARG A 90 5.18 3.44 0.76
N TYR A 91 5.70 2.86 1.85
CA TYR A 91 4.91 2.18 2.86
C TYR A 91 3.87 3.10 3.51
N TYR A 92 4.26 4.33 3.88
CA TYR A 92 3.36 5.32 4.46
C TYR A 92 2.25 5.69 3.48
N MET A 93 2.64 6.01 2.24
CA MET A 93 1.71 6.40 1.20
C MET A 93 0.67 5.30 0.94
N MET A 94 1.05 4.03 0.97
CA MET A 94 0.07 2.95 0.75
C MET A 94 -0.81 2.66 1.96
N ASN A 95 -0.24 2.59 3.16
CA ASN A 95 -0.98 2.13 4.35
C ASN A 95 -1.79 3.22 5.04
N ARG A 96 -1.34 4.48 4.94
CA ARG A 96 -2.02 5.62 5.57
C ARG A 96 -2.76 6.47 4.56
N TYR A 97 -2.08 6.92 3.51
CA TYR A 97 -2.68 7.83 2.54
C TYR A 97 -3.72 7.13 1.66
N ALA A 98 -3.31 6.11 0.89
CA ALA A 98 -4.22 5.42 -0.03
C ALA A 98 -5.38 4.72 0.69
N LYS A 99 -5.16 4.22 1.93
CA LYS A 99 -6.21 3.62 2.76
C LYS A 99 -7.25 4.64 3.24
N LYS A 100 -6.81 5.84 3.66
CA LYS A 100 -7.69 6.91 4.13
C LYS A 100 -8.54 7.45 2.98
N ASP A 101 -7.92 7.65 1.82
CA ASP A 101 -8.56 8.31 0.67
C ASP A 101 -9.12 7.32 -0.37
N LYS A 102 -9.13 6.01 -0.03
CA LYS A 102 -9.62 4.91 -0.87
C LYS A 102 -9.03 4.94 -2.29
N VAL A 103 -7.76 5.28 -2.38
CA VAL A 103 -7.05 5.43 -3.66
C VAL A 103 -6.81 4.06 -4.28
N ARG A 104 -7.02 3.96 -5.60
CA ARG A 104 -6.75 2.74 -6.35
C ARG A 104 -5.23 2.60 -6.55
N ILE A 105 -4.65 1.61 -5.88
CA ILE A 105 -3.22 1.30 -5.99
C ILE A 105 -2.98 0.32 -7.15
N PRO A 106 -2.01 0.58 -8.05
CA PRO A 106 -1.59 -0.39 -9.05
C PRO A 106 -1.11 -1.71 -8.44
N ILE A 107 -1.42 -2.83 -9.08
CA ILE A 107 -1.07 -4.18 -8.57
C ILE A 107 0.44 -4.37 -8.41
N ASP A 108 1.24 -3.79 -9.30
CA ASP A 108 2.69 -3.96 -9.27
C ASP A 108 3.35 -3.21 -8.11
N GLU A 109 2.75 -2.09 -7.65
CA GLU A 109 3.16 -1.40 -6.43
C GLU A 109 2.89 -2.24 -5.17
N LEU A 110 1.76 -2.95 -5.15
CA LEU A 110 1.42 -3.90 -4.08
C LEU A 110 2.44 -5.05 -4.01
N LYS A 111 2.82 -5.64 -5.15
CA LYS A 111 3.82 -6.72 -5.24
C LYS A 111 5.16 -6.35 -4.61
N GLU A 112 5.65 -5.16 -4.94
CA GLU A 112 6.98 -4.72 -4.53
C GLU A 112 7.08 -4.38 -3.04
N ILE A 113 5.98 -3.96 -2.39
CA ILE A 113 6.02 -3.68 -0.94
C ILE A 113 5.98 -4.94 -0.10
N MET A 114 5.41 -6.03 -0.59
CA MET A 114 5.33 -7.26 0.20
C MET A 114 6.64 -8.03 0.18
N SER A 115 7.46 -7.84 -0.85
CA SER A 115 8.86 -8.30 -0.82
C SER A 115 9.66 -7.63 0.29
N LEU A 116 9.19 -6.49 0.83
CA LEU A 116 9.83 -5.75 1.91
C LEU A 116 9.44 -6.25 3.31
N GLY A 117 8.39 -7.07 3.43
CA GLY A 117 7.84 -7.57 4.69
C GLY A 117 7.75 -9.09 4.70
N VAL A 118 8.79 -9.74 5.26
CA VAL A 118 8.72 -11.15 5.63
C VAL A 118 7.89 -11.26 6.91
N SER A 119 6.61 -11.61 6.78
CA SER A 119 5.86 -12.25 7.85
C SER A 119 5.16 -13.49 7.27
N PRO A 120 5.62 -14.71 7.59
CA PRO A 120 4.98 -15.97 7.19
C PRO A 120 3.56 -16.13 7.78
N ILE A 121 3.15 -15.23 8.68
CA ILE A 121 1.91 -15.33 9.45
C ILE A 121 0.71 -14.77 8.67
N ASP A 122 0.93 -13.90 7.66
CA ASP A 122 -0.14 -13.25 6.90
C ASP A 122 -0.13 -13.66 5.41
N GLY A 123 -0.32 -14.95 5.14
CA GLY A 123 -0.59 -15.47 3.78
C GLY A 123 -1.86 -14.89 3.13
N THR A 124 -2.58 -14.00 3.80
CA THR A 124 -3.80 -13.33 3.34
C THR A 124 -3.64 -12.65 1.98
N PHE A 125 -2.48 -12.06 1.67
CA PHE A 125 -2.29 -11.41 0.37
C PHE A 125 -2.01 -12.39 -0.77
N GLU A 126 -1.16 -13.41 -0.57
CA GLU A 126 -0.95 -14.44 -1.61
C GLU A 126 -2.29 -15.05 -2.01
N LYS A 127 -3.14 -15.31 -1.03
CA LYS A 127 -4.52 -15.78 -1.24
C LYS A 127 -5.37 -14.76 -2.02
N LEU A 128 -5.27 -13.46 -1.72
CA LEU A 128 -5.96 -12.40 -2.48
C LEU A 128 -5.42 -12.26 -3.92
N LEU A 129 -4.11 -12.38 -4.12
CA LEU A 129 -3.47 -12.35 -5.43
C LEU A 129 -3.88 -13.57 -6.26
N THR A 130 -3.89 -14.77 -5.67
CA THR A 130 -4.35 -16.00 -6.31
C THR A 130 -5.84 -15.88 -6.68
N LEU A 131 -6.69 -15.31 -5.81
CA LEU A 131 -8.09 -15.03 -6.16
C LEU A 131 -8.21 -14.08 -7.34
N GLN A 132 -7.38 -13.05 -7.41
CA GLN A 132 -7.39 -12.09 -8.51
C GLN A 132 -6.86 -12.70 -9.82
N GLN A 133 -5.79 -13.49 -9.77
CA GLN A 133 -5.26 -14.21 -10.93
C GLN A 133 -6.27 -15.24 -11.45
N PHE A 134 -6.96 -15.94 -10.55
CA PHE A 134 -8.02 -16.87 -10.93
C PHE A 134 -9.20 -16.13 -11.57
N ARG A 135 -9.62 -14.99 -11.00
CA ARG A 135 -10.66 -14.12 -11.60
C ARG A 135 -10.32 -13.72 -13.03
N ALA A 136 -9.05 -13.46 -13.35
CA ALA A 136 -8.62 -13.05 -14.69
C ALA A 136 -8.80 -14.15 -15.76
N VAL A 137 -8.87 -15.42 -15.36
CA VAL A 137 -9.08 -16.57 -16.27
C VAL A 137 -10.52 -17.10 -16.24
N VAL A 138 -11.39 -16.52 -15.41
CA VAL A 138 -12.83 -16.86 -15.38
C VAL A 138 -13.49 -16.34 -16.66
N PRO A 139 -14.30 -17.16 -17.36
CA PRO A 139 -15.06 -16.71 -18.52
C PRO A 139 -15.91 -15.48 -18.19
N GLU A 140 -16.01 -14.54 -19.13
CA GLU A 140 -16.70 -13.26 -18.91
C GLU A 140 -18.16 -13.44 -18.45
N THR A 141 -18.85 -14.44 -19.00
CA THR A 141 -20.22 -14.83 -18.61
C THR A 141 -20.34 -15.29 -17.15
N HIS A 142 -19.23 -15.74 -16.53
CA HIS A 142 -19.18 -16.28 -15.18
C HIS A 142 -18.57 -15.31 -14.16
N LEU A 143 -18.01 -14.17 -14.59
CA LEU A 143 -17.36 -13.20 -13.69
C LEU A 143 -18.29 -12.70 -12.59
N MET A 144 -19.56 -12.42 -12.92
CA MET A 144 -20.56 -12.01 -11.93
C MET A 144 -20.87 -13.11 -10.91
N VAL A 145 -20.84 -14.38 -11.33
CA VAL A 145 -21.08 -15.53 -10.45
C VAL A 145 -19.89 -15.74 -9.51
N TRP A 146 -18.67 -15.53 -10.02
CA TRP A 146 -17.43 -15.54 -9.25
C TRP A 146 -17.42 -14.43 -8.18
N ASP A 147 -17.71 -13.18 -8.57
CA ASP A 147 -17.72 -12.04 -7.66
C ASP A 147 -18.78 -12.20 -6.54
N ASP A 148 -19.95 -12.78 -6.88
CA ASP A 148 -20.98 -13.13 -5.89
C ASP A 148 -20.56 -14.31 -4.98
N ALA A 149 -19.86 -15.31 -5.51
CA ALA A 149 -19.29 -16.40 -4.70
C ALA A 149 -18.28 -15.88 -3.67
N VAL A 150 -17.36 -14.99 -4.07
CA VAL A 150 -16.39 -14.35 -3.18
C VAL A 150 -17.11 -13.53 -2.10
N SER A 151 -18.10 -12.74 -2.51
CA SER A 151 -18.90 -11.90 -1.60
C SER A 151 -19.70 -12.72 -0.59
N SER A 152 -20.21 -13.89 -0.98
CA SER A 152 -20.97 -14.80 -0.11
C SER A 152 -20.14 -15.43 1.03
N LEU A 153 -18.82 -15.38 0.93
CA LEU A 153 -17.88 -15.90 1.93
C LEU A 153 -17.36 -14.80 2.88
N SER A 154 -17.77 -13.55 2.66
CA SER A 154 -17.50 -12.42 3.55
C SER A 154 -18.49 -12.43 4.74
N SER A 155 -17.99 -12.23 5.95
CA SER A 155 -18.82 -12.07 7.15
C SER A 155 -19.54 -10.72 7.23
N ALA A 156 -19.28 -9.80 6.31
CA ALA A 156 -19.97 -8.52 6.22
C ALA A 156 -21.25 -8.66 5.38
N ASP A 157 -22.39 -8.85 6.03
CA ASP A 157 -23.74 -8.99 5.43
C ASP A 157 -24.23 -7.80 4.57
N ARG A 158 -23.41 -6.77 4.34
CA ARG A 158 -23.90 -5.45 3.88
C ARG A 158 -24.14 -5.31 2.38
N TYR A 159 -23.76 -6.28 1.54
CA TYR A 159 -23.93 -6.16 0.09
C TYR A 159 -24.34 -7.48 -0.58
N ARG A 160 -25.33 -8.19 -0.02
CA ARG A 160 -26.04 -9.26 -0.76
C ARG A 160 -26.96 -8.65 -1.82
N HIS A 161 -26.40 -7.95 -2.80
CA HIS A 161 -27.12 -7.67 -4.04
C HIS A 161 -27.24 -9.00 -4.78
N LYS A 162 -28.46 -9.55 -4.86
CA LYS A 162 -28.79 -10.59 -5.84
C LYS A 162 -28.45 -9.99 -7.21
N SER A 163 -27.30 -10.36 -7.78
CA SER A 163 -26.96 -9.96 -9.13
C SER A 163 -28.02 -10.54 -10.05
N LYS A 164 -28.70 -9.68 -10.82
CA LYS A 164 -29.67 -10.12 -11.81
C LYS A 164 -28.96 -11.13 -12.72
N ASN A 165 -29.55 -12.31 -12.92
CA ASN A 165 -29.01 -13.34 -13.81
C ASN A 165 -28.85 -12.75 -15.23
N VAL A 166 -27.65 -12.34 -15.58
CA VAL A 166 -27.34 -11.90 -16.94
C VAL A 166 -27.14 -13.17 -17.76
N GLY A 167 -28.18 -13.63 -18.44
CA GLY A 167 -28.10 -14.67 -19.47
C GLY A 167 -27.95 -16.13 -19.00
N MET A 168 -28.05 -16.41 -17.69
CA MET A 168 -28.06 -17.78 -17.16
C MET A 168 -29.39 -18.11 -16.47
N SER A 169 -29.82 -19.37 -16.52
CA SER A 169 -30.92 -19.84 -15.70
C SER A 169 -30.51 -19.91 -14.22
N ASP A 170 -31.45 -19.71 -13.30
CA ASP A 170 -31.19 -19.80 -11.85
C ASP A 170 -30.51 -21.11 -11.45
N ASN A 171 -30.90 -22.22 -12.07
CA ASN A 171 -30.31 -23.53 -11.81
C ASN A 171 -28.84 -23.61 -12.27
N ALA A 172 -28.53 -23.07 -13.46
CA ALA A 172 -27.15 -23.04 -13.97
C ALA A 172 -26.27 -22.10 -13.13
N TYR A 173 -26.77 -20.92 -12.79
CA TYR A 173 -26.10 -19.95 -11.93
C TYR A 173 -25.69 -20.57 -10.58
N ASN A 174 -26.65 -21.21 -9.90
CA ASN A 174 -26.40 -21.81 -8.58
C ASN A 174 -25.39 -22.97 -8.65
N LYS A 175 -25.44 -23.78 -9.71
CA LYS A 175 -24.44 -24.86 -9.92
C LYS A 175 -23.04 -24.31 -10.13
N VAL A 176 -22.89 -23.27 -10.95
CA VAL A 176 -21.60 -22.61 -11.19
C VAL A 176 -21.07 -21.96 -9.92
N LYS A 177 -21.93 -21.25 -9.17
CA LYS A 177 -21.58 -20.65 -7.87
C LYS A 177 -21.12 -21.72 -6.86
N ALA A 178 -21.84 -22.84 -6.77
CA ALA A 178 -21.47 -23.96 -5.90
C ALA A 178 -20.11 -24.57 -6.28
N GLY A 179 -19.72 -24.52 -7.56
CA GLY A 179 -18.40 -24.93 -8.03
C GLY A 179 -17.26 -23.98 -7.65
N TYR A 180 -17.51 -22.66 -7.62
CA TYR A 180 -16.49 -21.67 -7.26
C TYR A 180 -16.22 -21.58 -5.75
N ILE A 181 -17.24 -21.81 -4.91
CA ILE A 181 -17.10 -21.71 -3.45
C ILE A 181 -15.97 -22.59 -2.89
N PRO A 182 -15.85 -23.89 -3.23
CA PRO A 182 -14.74 -24.73 -2.79
C PRO A 182 -13.38 -24.23 -3.24
N ILE A 183 -13.26 -23.72 -4.47
CA ILE A 183 -12.02 -23.16 -5.02
C ILE A 183 -11.59 -21.93 -4.22
N ILE A 184 -12.54 -21.02 -3.97
CA ILE A 184 -12.29 -19.80 -3.18
C ILE A 184 -11.90 -20.16 -1.73
N LYS A 185 -12.57 -21.15 -1.13
CA LYS A 185 -12.24 -21.66 0.20
C LYS A 185 -10.84 -22.28 0.26
N LEU A 186 -10.47 -23.09 -0.74
CA LEU A 186 -9.15 -23.68 -0.87
C LEU A 186 -8.08 -22.59 -0.96
N ILE A 187 -8.29 -21.58 -1.80
CA ILE A 187 -7.37 -20.43 -1.93
C ILE A 187 -7.29 -19.68 -0.59
N LEU A 188 -8.42 -19.41 0.07
CA LEU A 188 -8.44 -18.69 1.34
C LEU A 188 -7.94 -19.52 2.54
N GLY A 189 -7.78 -20.83 2.40
CA GLY A 189 -7.44 -21.76 3.48
C GLY A 189 -8.55 -21.87 4.53
N ARG A 190 -9.81 -21.99 4.09
CA ARG A 190 -11.03 -22.10 4.91
C ARG A 190 -11.82 -23.37 4.60
#